data_AF-A0A671TCD2-F1
#
_entry.id   AF-A0A671TCD2-F1
#
_cell.length_a   1.000
_cell.length_b   1.000
_cell.length_c   1.000
_cell.angle_alpha   90.00
_cell.angle_beta   90.00
_cell.angle_gamma   90.00
#
_symmetry.space_group_name_H-M   'P 1'
#
loop_
_entity.id
_entity.type
_entity.pdbx_description
1 polymer ?
#
loop_
_entity_poly.entity_id
_entity_poly.type
_entity_poly.pdbx_seq_one_letter_code
_entity_poly.pdbx_strand_id
1 'polypeptide(L)'
;YISSWFSLPCFYLSIRPSRPVSESHPEVAERLAVDSTETLANGNKSDLQAAKRLAKRLYSLDGFKKSDVARHLSKNNDFGHMVAEEYLSYFNFSGMMVDQALRVFLREFALMGETQERERVLSHFSKKYLQCNPNTILNEDSVHTLTCALMLLNTDLHGHVRWILFSELFSTLRG
;
A
#
# COMPACT_ATOMS: atom_id res chain seq x y z
N TYR A 1 6.58 -20.25 11.40
CA TYR A 1 5.67 -20.05 10.26
C TYR A 1 6.20 -18.99 9.29
N ILE A 2 7.28 -19.31 8.59
CA ILE A 2 7.84 -18.49 7.48
C ILE A 2 6.99 -18.64 6.21
N SER A 3 6.13 -19.66 6.14
CA SER A 3 5.36 -20.10 4.98
C SER A 3 4.22 -19.17 4.53
N SER A 4 3.76 -18.21 5.35
CA SER A 4 2.63 -17.35 4.98
C SER A 4 3.02 -16.27 3.97
N TRP A 5 4.24 -15.74 4.04
CA TRP A 5 4.75 -14.79 3.05
C TRP A 5 5.03 -15.46 1.70
N PHE A 6 5.49 -16.73 1.72
CA PHE A 6 5.67 -17.55 0.52
C PHE A 6 4.34 -18.05 -0.08
N SER A 7 3.24 -18.04 0.68
CA SER A 7 1.90 -18.43 0.21
C SER A 7 1.04 -17.25 -0.24
N LEU A 8 1.50 -16.00 -0.06
CA LEU A 8 0.84 -14.84 -0.64
C LEU A 8 0.96 -14.92 -2.16
N PRO A 9 -0.15 -14.74 -2.92
CA PRO A 9 -0.15 -14.83 -4.38
C PRO A 9 0.94 -13.97 -5.05
N CYS A 10 1.26 -12.82 -4.45
CA CYS A 10 2.30 -11.89 -4.92
C CYS A 10 3.71 -12.51 -4.95
N PHE A 11 4.06 -13.39 -4.00
CA PHE A 11 5.38 -14.05 -3.98
C PHE A 11 5.46 -15.15 -5.05
N TYR A 12 4.35 -15.85 -5.32
CA TYR A 12 4.28 -16.91 -6.35
C TYR A 12 4.39 -16.37 -7.79
N LEU A 13 3.89 -15.15 -8.02
CA LEU A 13 4.00 -14.47 -9.31
C LEU A 13 5.44 -14.03 -9.63
N SER A 14 6.29 -13.82 -8.61
CA SER A 14 7.69 -13.39 -8.79
C SER A 14 8.63 -14.50 -9.31
N ILE A 15 8.22 -15.77 -9.33
CA ILE A 15 9.04 -16.91 -9.79
C ILE A 15 8.68 -17.34 -11.22
N ARG A 16 7.59 -16.83 -11.80
CA ARG A 16 7.30 -17.13 -13.21
C ARG A 16 8.19 -16.27 -14.11
N PRO A 17 9.00 -16.87 -14.99
CA PRO A 17 9.68 -16.11 -16.03
C PRO A 17 8.63 -15.45 -16.93
N SER A 18 8.80 -14.16 -17.16
CA SER A 18 7.99 -13.34 -18.06
C SER A 18 7.94 -14.00 -19.45
N ARG A 19 6.76 -14.44 -19.89
CA ARG A 19 6.56 -14.83 -21.28
C ARG A 19 6.55 -13.58 -22.17
N PRO A 20 7.13 -13.63 -23.38
CA PRO A 20 7.10 -12.50 -24.28
C PRO A 20 5.67 -12.21 -24.78
N VAL A 21 5.39 -10.93 -24.94
CA VAL A 21 4.16 -10.35 -25.47
C VAL A 21 3.96 -10.81 -26.93
N SER A 22 2.75 -11.21 -27.29
CA SER A 22 2.33 -11.39 -28.68
C SER A 22 1.06 -10.57 -28.90
N GLU A 23 1.13 -9.66 -29.88
CA GLU A 23 0.05 -8.79 -30.34
C GLU A 23 -1.03 -9.58 -31.12
N SER A 24 -2.31 -9.24 -30.93
CA SER A 24 -3.32 -9.18 -32.01
C SER A 24 -4.68 -8.63 -31.53
N HIS A 25 -5.00 -7.44 -32.07
CA HIS A 25 -6.26 -6.82 -32.53
C HIS A 25 -7.68 -7.07 -31.91
N PRO A 26 -8.60 -6.08 -32.08
CA PRO A 26 -9.83 -5.91 -31.31
C PRO A 26 -11.08 -6.50 -31.99
N GLU A 27 -12.11 -6.83 -31.20
CA GLU A 27 -13.45 -7.04 -31.72
C GLU A 27 -14.53 -6.49 -30.78
N VAL A 28 -15.56 -5.95 -31.42
CA VAL A 28 -16.60 -5.04 -30.97
C VAL A 28 -17.81 -5.83 -30.48
N ALA A 29 -18.45 -5.41 -29.40
CA ALA A 29 -19.89 -5.64 -29.23
C ALA A 29 -20.52 -4.54 -28.36
N GLU A 30 -21.56 -3.96 -28.94
CA GLU A 30 -22.25 -2.75 -28.56
C GLU A 30 -23.58 -3.10 -27.84
N ARG A 31 -23.92 -2.30 -26.81
CA ARG A 31 -25.27 -1.83 -26.38
C ARG A 31 -26.21 -2.60 -25.41
N LEU A 32 -26.58 -1.80 -24.38
CA LEU A 32 -27.91 -1.47 -23.80
C LEU A 32 -28.54 -2.32 -22.69
N ALA A 33 -28.64 -1.72 -21.49
CA ALA A 33 -29.86 -1.48 -20.67
C ALA A 33 -29.41 -0.79 -19.35
N VAL A 34 -29.55 0.52 -19.17
CA VAL A 34 -30.69 1.23 -18.53
C VAL A 34 -31.18 0.57 -17.24
N ASP A 35 -30.80 1.17 -16.11
CA ASP A 35 -31.65 1.61 -14.97
C ASP A 35 -30.94 1.47 -13.60
N SER A 36 -31.18 2.44 -12.70
CA SER A 36 -30.78 2.51 -11.29
C SER A 36 -29.36 3.02 -10.94
N THR A 37 -29.07 4.32 -11.11
CA THR A 37 -27.84 4.94 -10.53
C THR A 37 -28.04 6.30 -9.86
N GLU A 38 -29.22 6.63 -9.31
CA GLU A 38 -29.44 7.96 -8.69
C GLU A 38 -29.53 8.02 -7.16
N THR A 39 -29.28 6.93 -6.42
CA THR A 39 -29.27 6.97 -4.94
C THR A 39 -27.91 6.69 -4.29
N LEU A 40 -26.93 6.14 -5.04
CA LEU A 40 -25.64 5.69 -4.49
C LEU A 40 -24.53 6.76 -4.52
N ALA A 41 -24.70 7.84 -5.27
CA ALA A 41 -23.65 8.86 -5.43
C ALA A 41 -23.49 9.79 -4.20
N ASN A 42 -24.53 9.92 -3.37
CA ASN A 42 -24.54 10.86 -2.24
C ASN A 42 -23.83 10.31 -0.99
N GLY A 43 -24.01 9.01 -0.70
CA GLY A 43 -23.32 8.34 0.42
C GLY A 43 -21.81 8.43 0.28
N ASN A 44 -21.29 7.99 -0.88
CA ASN A 44 -19.86 7.99 -1.19
C ASN A 44 -19.23 9.39 -1.12
N LYS A 45 -19.95 10.46 -1.50
CA LYS A 45 -19.45 11.85 -1.37
C LYS A 45 -19.34 12.29 0.09
N SER A 46 -20.32 11.94 0.93
CA SER A 46 -20.30 12.28 2.35
C SER A 46 -19.18 11.53 3.09
N ASP A 47 -19.00 10.24 2.77
CA ASP A 47 -17.93 9.41 3.31
C ASP A 47 -16.56 9.89 2.85
N LEU A 48 -16.41 10.27 1.59
CA LEU A 48 -15.16 10.85 1.07
C LEU A 48 -14.81 12.16 1.81
N GLN A 49 -15.78 13.04 2.05
CA GLN A 49 -15.52 14.26 2.82
C GLN A 49 -15.12 13.95 4.26
N ALA A 50 -15.76 12.96 4.90
CA ALA A 50 -15.39 12.51 6.23
C ALA A 50 -13.98 11.91 6.26
N ALA A 51 -13.63 11.08 5.26
CA ALA A 51 -12.32 10.49 5.09
C ALA A 51 -11.24 11.57 4.93
N LYS A 52 -11.47 12.60 4.10
CA LYS A 52 -10.59 13.76 3.93
C LYS A 52 -10.32 14.49 5.25
N ARG A 53 -11.38 14.76 6.02
CA ARG A 53 -11.26 15.44 7.32
C ARG A 53 -10.44 14.60 8.31
N LEU A 54 -10.71 13.29 8.37
CA LEU A 54 -9.97 12.38 9.24
C LEU A 54 -8.51 12.25 8.81
N ALA A 55 -8.24 12.02 7.52
CA ALA A 55 -6.90 11.93 6.96
C ALA A 55 -6.05 13.18 7.27
N LYS A 56 -6.63 14.37 7.13
CA LYS A 56 -5.97 15.64 7.49
C LYS A 56 -5.55 15.66 8.96
N ARG A 57 -6.46 15.29 9.87
CA ARG A 57 -6.17 15.27 11.32
C ARG A 57 -5.15 14.21 11.70
N LEU A 58 -5.18 13.05 11.05
CA LEU A 58 -4.18 11.99 11.20
C LEU A 58 -2.80 12.48 10.76
N TYR A 59 -2.71 13.17 9.62
CA TYR A 59 -1.45 13.70 9.09
C TYR A 59 -0.85 14.81 9.96
N SER A 60 -1.69 15.71 10.48
CA SER A 60 -1.24 16.77 11.40
C SER A 60 -1.09 16.32 12.85
N LEU A 61 -1.37 15.04 13.15
CA LEU A 61 -1.43 14.49 14.51
C LEU A 61 -2.33 15.31 15.48
N ASP A 62 -3.43 15.86 14.95
CA ASP A 62 -4.38 16.68 15.71
C ASP A 62 -5.28 15.83 16.62
N GLY A 63 -4.80 15.59 17.84
CA GLY A 63 -5.44 14.72 18.82
C GLY A 63 -5.15 13.23 18.60
N PHE A 64 -4.14 12.89 17.79
CA PHE A 64 -3.76 11.52 17.45
C PHE A 64 -2.27 11.25 17.72
N LYS A 65 -1.95 10.00 18.04
CA LYS A 65 -0.56 9.51 18.09
C LYS A 65 -0.22 8.78 16.78
N LYS A 66 1.07 8.61 16.49
CA LYS A 66 1.54 7.81 15.33
C LYS A 66 0.98 6.38 15.31
N SER A 67 0.73 5.78 16.47
CA SER A 67 0.08 4.46 16.59
C SER A 67 -1.39 4.45 16.14
N ASP A 68 -2.09 5.58 16.26
CA ASP A 68 -3.49 5.68 15.85
C ASP A 68 -3.61 5.80 14.34
N VAL A 69 -2.67 6.51 13.71
CA VAL A 69 -2.53 6.57 12.25
C VAL A 69 -2.47 5.16 11.68
N ALA A 70 -1.58 4.31 12.23
CA ALA A 70 -1.46 2.92 11.77
C ALA A 70 -2.77 2.12 11.85
N ARG A 71 -3.48 2.24 12.96
CA ARG A 71 -4.77 1.58 13.17
C ARG A 71 -5.86 2.04 12.19
N HIS A 72 -5.81 3.28 11.72
CA HIS A 72 -6.78 3.78 10.75
C HIS A 72 -6.47 3.33 9.33
N LEU A 73 -5.18 3.31 8.95
CA LEU A 73 -4.74 2.90 7.62
C LEU A 73 -4.74 1.37 7.42
N SER A 74 -4.73 0.57 8.49
CA SER A 74 -4.79 -0.89 8.41
C SER A 74 -6.21 -1.47 8.25
N LYS A 75 -7.26 -0.63 8.29
CA LYS A 75 -8.66 -1.09 8.24
C LYS A 75 -9.02 -1.68 6.87
N ASN A 76 -9.64 -2.86 6.87
CA ASN A 76 -10.15 -3.54 5.68
C ASN A 76 -11.62 -3.22 5.40
N ASN A 77 -11.98 -1.94 5.25
CA ASN A 77 -13.32 -1.53 4.85
C ASN A 77 -13.24 -0.28 3.98
N ASP A 78 -14.28 -0.02 3.17
CA ASP A 78 -14.26 1.04 2.15
C ASP A 78 -13.87 2.41 2.71
N PHE A 79 -14.39 2.75 3.89
CA PHE A 79 -14.03 3.99 4.57
C PHE A 79 -12.56 4.04 4.98
N GLY A 80 -12.00 2.93 5.49
CA GLY A 80 -10.58 2.79 5.80
C GLY A 80 -9.69 2.96 4.58
N HIS A 81 -10.08 2.36 3.44
CA HIS A 81 -9.39 2.53 2.17
C HIS A 81 -9.40 4.00 1.72
N MET A 82 -10.57 4.67 1.78
CA MET A 82 -10.67 6.12 1.47
C MET A 82 -9.79 6.97 2.38
N VAL A 83 -9.76 6.68 3.69
CA VAL A 83 -8.90 7.40 4.64
C VAL A 83 -7.42 7.19 4.32
N ALA A 84 -7.01 5.97 3.98
CA ALA A 84 -5.63 5.67 3.61
C ALA A 84 -5.23 6.41 2.32
N GLU A 85 -6.07 6.37 1.28
CA GLU A 85 -5.80 7.08 0.02
C GLU A 85 -5.66 8.60 0.23
N GLU A 86 -6.58 9.20 0.98
CA GLU A 86 -6.53 10.63 1.30
C GLU A 86 -5.35 10.98 2.22
N TYR A 87 -4.97 10.11 3.16
CA TYR A 87 -3.79 10.31 3.99
C TYR A 87 -2.50 10.27 3.16
N LEU A 88 -2.38 9.29 2.27
CA LEU A 88 -1.23 9.18 1.39
C LEU A 88 -1.18 10.29 0.35
N SER A 89 -2.30 10.95 0.04
CA SER A 89 -2.32 12.11 -0.87
C SER A 89 -1.41 13.27 -0.43
N TYR A 90 -1.15 13.41 0.88
CA TYR A 90 -0.24 14.41 1.45
C TYR A 90 1.24 14.10 1.21
N PHE A 91 1.58 12.92 0.71
CA PHE A 91 2.95 12.55 0.34
C PHE A 91 3.19 12.79 -1.14
N ASN A 92 4.29 13.48 -1.44
CA ASN A 92 4.80 13.62 -2.80
C ASN A 92 6.00 12.68 -3.01
N PHE A 93 5.85 11.70 -3.89
CA PHE A 93 6.89 10.73 -4.23
C PHE A 93 7.42 10.90 -5.66
N SER A 94 7.01 11.96 -6.36
CA SER A 94 7.39 12.16 -7.76
C SER A 94 8.89 12.31 -7.92
N GLY A 95 9.47 11.52 -8.81
CA GLY A 95 10.90 11.52 -9.11
C GLY A 95 11.76 10.83 -8.04
N MET A 96 11.17 10.28 -6.98
CA MET A 96 11.89 9.51 -5.96
C MET A 96 12.00 8.04 -6.38
N MET A 97 13.09 7.38 -6.00
CA MET A 97 13.17 5.91 -6.06
C MET A 97 12.27 5.28 -4.98
N VAL A 98 11.86 4.02 -5.17
CA VAL A 98 10.95 3.31 -4.25
C VAL A 98 11.50 3.29 -2.81
N ASP A 99 12.80 3.05 -2.63
CA ASP A 99 13.43 3.03 -1.31
C ASP A 99 13.43 4.40 -0.63
N GLN A 100 13.63 5.48 -1.41
CA GLN A 100 13.60 6.84 -0.88
C GLN A 100 12.18 7.24 -0.47
N ALA A 101 11.19 6.98 -1.32
CA ALA A 101 9.78 7.21 -1.02
C ALA A 101 9.33 6.42 0.22
N LEU A 102 9.76 5.15 0.33
CA LEU A 102 9.45 4.30 1.47
C LEU A 102 10.05 4.85 2.77
N ARG A 103 11.29 5.35 2.75
CA ARG A 103 11.92 6.00 3.92
C ARG A 103 11.18 7.26 4.37
N VAL A 104 10.68 8.06 3.42
CA VAL A 104 9.86 9.25 3.75
C VAL A 104 8.55 8.82 4.39
N PHE A 105 7.88 7.82 3.83
CA PHE A 105 6.62 7.30 4.34
C PHE A 105 6.76 6.75 5.77
N LEU A 106 7.75 5.88 6.01
CA LEU A 106 7.98 5.23 7.30
C LEU A 106 8.54 6.16 8.39
N ARG A 107 8.96 7.37 8.05
CA ARG A 107 9.35 8.38 9.06
C ARG A 107 8.11 8.92 9.79
N GLU A 108 7.05 9.16 9.04
CA GLU A 108 5.79 9.68 9.57
C GLU A 108 4.90 8.56 10.12
N PHE A 109 5.09 7.33 9.64
CA PHE A 109 4.26 6.19 9.96
C PHE A 109 5.00 5.14 10.81
N ALA A 110 4.42 4.80 11.97
CA ALA A 110 4.90 3.66 12.75
C ALA A 110 4.24 2.37 12.24
N LEU A 111 5.01 1.54 11.52
CA LEU A 111 4.54 0.25 10.99
C LEU A 111 4.39 -0.77 12.12
N MET A 112 3.31 -0.65 12.88
CA MET A 112 2.92 -1.50 14.00
C MET A 112 1.64 -2.27 13.65
N GLY A 113 1.36 -3.36 14.35
CA GLY A 113 0.21 -4.23 14.10
C GLY A 113 0.60 -5.61 13.58
N GLU A 114 -0.39 -6.42 13.23
CA GLU A 114 -0.17 -7.77 12.69
C GLU A 114 0.38 -7.75 11.26
N THR A 115 0.94 -8.87 10.81
CA THR A 115 1.49 -9.03 9.45
C THR A 115 0.54 -8.52 8.36
N GLN A 116 -0.73 -8.91 8.42
CA GLN A 116 -1.75 -8.54 7.42
C GLN A 116 -2.08 -7.04 7.45
N GLU A 117 -2.01 -6.41 8.63
CA GLU A 117 -2.22 -4.97 8.78
C GLU A 117 -1.08 -4.18 8.15
N ARG A 118 0.16 -4.61 8.38
CA ARG A 118 1.36 -4.00 7.79
C ARG A 118 1.32 -4.11 6.26
N GLU A 119 0.98 -5.30 5.75
CA GLU A 119 0.88 -5.55 4.31
C GLU A 119 -0.11 -4.59 3.63
N ARG A 120 -1.31 -4.42 4.22
CA ARG A 120 -2.33 -3.50 3.68
C ARG A 120 -1.84 -2.07 3.57
N VAL A 121 -1.14 -1.59 4.59
CA VAL A 121 -0.54 -0.24 4.57
C VAL A 121 0.49 -0.13 3.45
N LEU A 122 1.33 -1.15 3.27
CA LEU A 122 2.32 -1.17 2.19
C LEU A 122 1.65 -1.23 0.81
N SER A 123 0.50 -1.90 0.66
CA SER A 123 -0.27 -1.87 -0.60
C SER A 123 -0.75 -0.46 -0.94
N HIS A 124 -1.26 0.31 0.05
CA HIS A 124 -1.63 1.71 -0.17
C HIS A 124 -0.42 2.56 -0.59
N PHE A 125 0.75 2.33 0.02
CA PHE A 125 1.99 2.98 -0.39
C PHE A 125 2.36 2.69 -1.84
N SER A 126 2.31 1.42 -2.27
CA SER A 126 2.65 1.02 -3.64
C SER A 126 1.74 1.70 -4.67
N LYS A 127 0.43 1.74 -4.41
CA LYS A 127 -0.54 2.48 -5.24
C LYS A 127 -0.19 3.95 -5.35
N LYS A 128 0.07 4.62 -4.22
CA LYS A 128 0.41 6.04 -4.21
C LYS A 128 1.72 6.33 -4.95
N TYR A 129 2.73 5.46 -4.81
CA TYR A 129 4.00 5.62 -5.51
C TYR A 129 3.82 5.63 -7.02
N LEU A 130 3.01 4.72 -7.57
CA LEU A 130 2.71 4.69 -9.01
C LEU A 130 1.92 5.90 -9.48
N GLN A 131 0.93 6.35 -8.71
CA GLN A 131 0.18 7.58 -9.01
C GLN A 131 1.10 8.80 -9.13
N CYS A 132 2.14 8.88 -8.29
CA CYS A 132 3.13 9.96 -8.34
C CYS A 132 4.16 9.78 -9.47
N ASN A 133 4.32 8.57 -10.01
CA ASN A 133 5.34 8.20 -10.99
C ASN A 133 4.74 7.42 -12.17
N PRO A 134 3.77 7.99 -12.92
CA PRO A 134 3.03 7.26 -13.97
C PRO A 134 3.90 6.80 -15.15
N ASN A 135 5.08 7.40 -15.33
CA ASN A 135 6.02 7.03 -16.40
C ASN A 135 6.97 5.90 -16.01
N THR A 136 6.83 5.32 -14.82
CA THR A 136 7.66 4.17 -14.42
C THR A 136 7.25 2.92 -15.19
N ILE A 137 8.22 2.06 -15.51
CA ILE A 137 7.98 0.76 -16.15
C ILE A 137 7.39 -0.28 -15.19
N LEU A 138 7.35 0.02 -13.89
CA LEU A 138 6.89 -0.87 -12.84
C LEU A 138 5.35 -0.86 -12.74
N ASN A 139 4.76 -2.03 -12.53
CA ASN A 139 3.35 -2.16 -12.15
C ASN A 139 3.19 -2.24 -10.62
N GLU A 140 1.94 -2.26 -10.14
CA GLU A 140 1.63 -2.21 -8.70
C GLU A 140 2.26 -3.38 -7.96
N ASP A 141 2.13 -4.58 -8.51
CA ASP A 141 2.70 -5.81 -7.94
C ASP A 141 4.22 -5.74 -7.85
N SER A 142 4.89 -5.14 -8.84
CA SER A 142 6.35 -4.97 -8.86
C SER A 142 6.80 -4.01 -7.78
N VAL A 143 6.11 -2.86 -7.63
CA VAL A 143 6.42 -1.88 -6.58
C VAL A 143 6.13 -2.47 -5.21
N HIS A 144 5.04 -3.22 -5.06
CA HIS A 144 4.69 -3.87 -3.80
C HIS A 144 5.70 -4.94 -3.42
N THR A 145 6.08 -5.81 -4.37
CA THR A 145 7.12 -6.83 -4.16
C THR A 145 8.44 -6.20 -3.78
N LEU A 146 8.85 -5.13 -4.48
CA LEU A 146 10.07 -4.39 -4.16
C LEU A 146 9.99 -3.74 -2.78
N THR A 147 8.83 -3.17 -2.42
CA THR A 147 8.59 -2.61 -1.09
C THR A 147 8.74 -3.68 -0.01
N CYS A 148 8.11 -4.83 -0.18
CA CYS A 148 8.25 -5.97 0.75
C CYS A 148 9.70 -6.46 0.83
N ALA A 149 10.42 -6.54 -0.28
CA ALA A 149 11.84 -6.90 -0.29
C ALA A 149 12.70 -5.86 0.45
N LEU A 150 12.45 -4.56 0.25
CA LEU A 150 13.10 -3.46 0.98
C LEU A 150 12.82 -3.49 2.47
N MET A 151 11.62 -3.90 2.86
CA MET A 151 11.26 -4.10 4.26
C MET A 151 12.01 -5.29 4.87
N LEU A 152 12.24 -6.36 4.10
CA LEU A 152 13.00 -7.54 4.53
C LEU A 152 14.53 -7.35 4.50
N LEU A 153 15.02 -6.34 3.80
CA LEU A 153 16.46 -6.05 3.66
C LEU A 153 17.03 -5.51 4.98
N ASN A 154 17.54 -6.43 5.80
CA ASN A 154 18.47 -6.10 6.87
C ASN A 154 19.76 -5.54 6.25
N THR A 155 20.08 -4.26 6.47
CA THR A 155 21.33 -3.68 5.98
C THR A 155 22.27 -3.37 7.15
N ASP A 156 23.36 -4.13 7.27
CA ASP A 156 24.57 -3.72 7.96
C ASP A 156 25.67 -3.68 6.89
N LEU A 157 26.28 -2.54 6.62
CA LEU A 157 27.52 -2.14 7.28
C LEU A 157 27.61 -0.60 7.30
N HIS A 158 27.37 0.01 8.47
CA HIS A 158 27.64 1.42 8.82
C HIS A 158 26.84 2.56 8.13
N GLY A 159 25.55 2.65 8.46
CA GLY A 159 24.71 3.86 8.26
C GLY A 159 23.23 3.74 8.68
N HIS A 160 22.91 2.74 9.51
CA HIS A 160 21.64 2.38 10.16
C HIS A 160 20.32 2.46 9.36
N VAL A 161 20.03 1.35 8.68
CA VAL A 161 18.67 0.83 8.49
C VAL A 161 18.44 -0.26 9.53
N ARG A 162 17.61 -0.01 10.54
CA ARG A 162 17.14 -1.06 11.47
C ARG A 162 15.62 -1.03 11.51
N TRP A 163 14.99 -1.65 10.50
CA TRP A 163 13.56 -1.93 10.51
C TRP A 163 13.36 -3.33 11.04
N ILE A 164 12.74 -3.36 12.22
CA ILE A 164 12.55 -4.46 13.16
C ILE A 164 11.62 -5.56 12.62
N LEU A 165 11.72 -5.94 11.34
CA LEU A 165 10.99 -7.11 10.83
C LEU A 165 11.48 -8.42 11.47
N PHE A 166 12.63 -8.38 12.13
CA PHE A 166 13.25 -9.54 12.75
C PHE A 166 12.85 -9.81 14.20
N SER A 167 12.31 -8.87 15.00
CA SER A 167 11.96 -9.23 16.39
C SER A 167 10.79 -10.22 16.47
N GLU A 168 9.85 -10.19 15.52
CA GLU A 168 8.78 -11.20 15.44
C GLU A 168 9.15 -12.43 14.59
N LEU A 169 10.08 -12.28 13.64
CA LEU A 169 10.66 -13.42 12.93
C LEU A 169 11.45 -14.33 13.91
N PHE A 170 12.01 -13.78 14.98
CA PHE A 170 12.78 -14.51 16.02
C PHE A 170 11.95 -15.02 17.22
N SER A 171 10.80 -14.42 17.56
CA SER A 171 9.91 -14.95 18.60
C SER A 171 9.06 -16.14 18.15
N THR A 172 8.68 -16.24 16.87
CA THR A 172 7.86 -17.38 16.34
C THR A 172 8.70 -18.58 15.91
N LEU A 173 10.02 -18.47 15.96
CA LEU A 173 10.96 -19.61 15.86
C LEU A 173 11.39 -20.11 17.26
N ARG A 174 10.91 -19.48 18.34
CA ARG A 174 11.16 -19.85 19.73
C ARG A 174 9.85 -20.13 20.50
N GLY A 175 8.90 -20.78 19.81
CA GLY A 175 7.71 -21.44 20.37
C GLY A 175 7.43 -22.69 19.57
#